data_AF-A0A0M4GSQ7-F1
#
_entry.id   AF-A0A0M4GSQ7-F1
#
_cell.length_a   1.000
_cell.length_b   1.000
_cell.length_c   1.000
_cell.angle_alpha   90.00
_cell.angle_beta   90.00
_cell.angle_gamma   90.00
#
_symmetry.space_group_name_H-M   'P 1'
#
loop_
_entity.id
_entity.type
_entity.pdbx_description
1 polymer ?
#
loop_
_entity_poly.entity_id
_entity_poly.type
_entity_poly.pdbx_seq_one_letter_code
_entity_poly.pdbx_strand_id
1 'polypeptide(L)'
;MMGTHLNKLGFIGWLGEQVGSRMGGLGTVAAFAALTGVYALTHYLFASGTAHTASMFAVFLGVGLALGLPGVPLTVFLGAIPTLMGRLTHYGNGPAPLYFGSGYVELGAWWRTGLALGAVHMAIWLVAGPIWWSVIGVW
;
A
#
# COMPACT_ATOMS: atom_id res chain seq x y z
N MET A 1 -15.37 4.73 10.93
CA MET A 1 -14.24 3.80 10.69
C MET A 1 -12.93 4.56 10.89
N MET A 2 -11.79 3.89 11.08
CA MET A 2 -10.49 4.53 11.36
C MET A 2 -10.15 5.63 10.34
N GLY A 3 -10.46 5.44 9.06
CA GLY A 3 -10.28 6.45 8.01
C GLY A 3 -11.02 7.77 8.25
N THR A 4 -12.24 7.73 8.79
CA THR A 4 -13.00 8.93 9.14
C THR A 4 -12.31 9.72 10.24
N HIS A 5 -11.74 9.04 11.24
CA HIS A 5 -11.01 9.70 12.32
C HIS A 5 -9.68 10.26 11.85
N LEU A 6 -8.94 9.53 11.01
CA LEU A 6 -7.71 10.02 10.39
C LEU A 6 -7.98 11.30 9.59
N ASN A 7 -9.06 11.35 8.81
CA ASN A 7 -9.44 12.58 8.11
C ASN A 7 -9.80 13.72 9.07
N LYS A 8 -10.64 13.46 10.08
CA LYS A 8 -11.03 14.45 11.09
C LYS A 8 -9.84 15.01 11.89
N LEU A 9 -8.82 14.19 12.14
CA LEU A 9 -7.59 14.57 12.84
C LEU A 9 -6.61 15.33 11.93
N GLY A 10 -6.97 15.59 10.67
CA GLY A 10 -6.14 16.33 9.73
C GLY A 10 -5.01 15.52 9.10
N PHE A 11 -5.02 14.18 9.23
CA PHE A 11 -3.95 13.33 8.71
C PHE A 11 -3.80 13.45 7.18
N ILE A 12 -4.89 13.64 6.44
CA ILE A 12 -4.82 13.80 4.96
C ILE A 12 -4.05 15.09 4.61
N GLY A 13 -4.40 16.20 5.26
CA GLY A 13 -3.74 17.49 5.05
C GLY A 13 -2.28 17.43 5.49
N TRP A 14 -2.02 16.91 6.69
CA TRP A 14 -0.66 16.73 7.22
C TRP A 14 0.20 15.85 6.31
N LEU A 15 -0.31 14.70 5.88
CA LEU A 15 0.43 13.80 4.98
C LEU A 15 0.63 14.46 3.62
N GLY A 16 -0.39 15.13 3.08
CA GLY A 16 -0.31 15.91 1.84
C GLY A 16 0.74 17.02 1.90
N GLU A 17 0.87 17.75 3.01
CA GLU A 17 1.88 18.78 3.21
C GLU A 17 3.30 18.20 3.39
N GLN A 18 3.45 17.15 4.21
CA GLN A 18 4.73 16.49 4.41
C GLN A 18 5.24 15.83 3.11
N VAL A 19 4.34 15.26 2.32
CA VAL A 19 4.66 14.62 1.05
C VAL A 19 4.84 15.70 -0.03
N GLY A 20 3.94 16.67 -0.18
CA GLY A 20 4.04 17.75 -1.17
C GLY A 20 5.32 18.58 -1.03
N SER A 21 5.74 18.91 0.20
CA SER A 21 6.99 19.65 0.47
C SER A 21 8.26 18.84 0.17
N ARG A 22 8.20 17.50 0.28
CA ARG A 22 9.35 16.60 0.03
C ARG A 22 9.38 16.00 -1.37
N MET A 23 8.25 16.00 -2.08
CA MET A 23 8.11 15.37 -3.39
C MET A 23 8.13 16.35 -4.56
N GLY A 24 8.18 17.68 -4.31
CA GLY A 24 8.31 18.69 -5.36
C GLY A 24 9.56 18.58 -6.26
N GLY A 25 10.52 17.72 -5.92
CA GLY A 25 11.69 17.38 -6.76
C GLY A 25 11.77 15.91 -7.18
N LEU A 26 10.82 15.05 -6.77
CA LEU A 26 10.78 13.65 -7.19
C LEU A 26 10.00 13.54 -8.50
N GLY A 27 10.52 12.77 -9.46
CA GLY A 27 9.74 12.41 -10.65
C GLY A 27 8.47 11.64 -10.28
N THR A 28 7.41 11.75 -11.08
CA THR A 28 6.09 11.12 -10.86
C THR A 28 6.17 9.64 -10.48
N VAL A 29 7.11 8.90 -11.07
CA VAL A 29 7.36 7.48 -10.76
C VAL A 29 7.83 7.27 -9.32
N ALA A 30 8.77 8.08 -8.84
CA ALA A 30 9.30 7.97 -7.47
C ALA A 30 8.25 8.38 -6.44
N ALA A 31 7.47 9.42 -6.73
CA ALA A 31 6.32 9.85 -5.95
C ALA A 31 5.25 8.74 -5.82
N PHE A 32 4.91 8.10 -6.94
CA PHE A 32 3.99 6.97 -6.99
C PHE A 32 4.50 5.78 -6.17
N ALA A 33 5.78 5.44 -6.32
CA ALA A 33 6.43 4.35 -5.58
C ALA A 33 6.46 4.61 -4.06
N ALA A 34 6.77 5.85 -3.64
CA ALA A 34 6.81 6.22 -2.24
C ALA A 34 5.42 6.13 -1.59
N LEU A 35 4.40 6.74 -2.21
CA LEU A 35 3.03 6.76 -1.68
C LEU A 35 2.46 5.34 -1.53
N THR A 36 2.60 4.52 -2.59
CA THR A 36 2.11 3.13 -2.61
C THR A 36 2.92 2.23 -1.68
N GLY A 37 4.23 2.47 -1.54
CA GLY A 37 5.08 1.81 -0.56
C GLY A 37 4.67 2.07 0.88
N VAL A 38 4.40 3.34 1.24
CA VAL A 38 3.88 3.68 2.56
C VAL A 38 2.52 3.00 2.79
N TYR A 39 1.61 3.07 1.82
CA TYR A 39 0.32 2.37 1.91
C TYR A 39 0.49 0.86 2.15
N ALA A 40 1.39 0.21 1.43
CA ALA A 40 1.69 -1.21 1.62
C ALA A 40 2.24 -1.53 3.02
N LEU A 41 3.14 -0.70 3.55
CA LEU A 41 3.71 -0.89 4.89
C LEU A 41 2.68 -0.68 6.00
N THR A 42 1.68 0.19 5.82
CA THR A 42 0.61 0.31 6.82
C THR A 42 -0.16 -0.98 7.03
N HIS A 43 -0.13 -1.93 6.09
CA HIS A 43 -0.79 -3.23 6.24
C HIS A 43 -0.23 -4.07 7.41
N TYR A 44 0.98 -3.80 7.89
CA TYR A 44 1.47 -4.40 9.16
C TYR A 44 0.54 -4.10 10.35
N LEU A 45 -0.20 -3.00 10.29
CA LEU A 45 -1.11 -2.53 11.34
C LEU A 45 -2.53 -3.12 11.21
N PHE A 46 -2.82 -3.89 10.15
CA PHE A 46 -4.17 -4.39 9.86
C PHE A 46 -4.19 -5.92 9.76
N ALA A 47 -5.21 -6.52 10.37
CA ALA A 47 -5.49 -7.95 10.26
C ALA A 47 -6.45 -8.31 9.11
N SER A 48 -6.85 -7.32 8.31
CA SER A 48 -7.79 -7.52 7.21
C SER A 48 -7.53 -6.51 6.10
N GLY A 49 -7.38 -7.03 4.88
CA GLY A 49 -7.31 -6.18 3.69
C GLY A 49 -8.57 -5.32 3.51
N THR A 50 -9.76 -5.84 3.83
CA THR A 50 -11.01 -5.06 3.78
C THR A 50 -10.98 -3.89 4.76
N ALA A 51 -10.51 -4.12 5.99
CA ALA A 51 -10.39 -3.05 7.00
C ALA A 51 -9.33 -2.01 6.61
N HIS A 52 -8.23 -2.45 6.01
CA HIS A 52 -7.18 -1.59 5.48
C HIS A 52 -7.71 -0.71 4.34
N THR A 53 -8.37 -1.29 3.33
CA THR A 53 -8.99 -0.55 2.23
C THR A 53 -10.03 0.44 2.75
N ALA A 54 -10.97 0.00 3.58
CA ALA A 54 -12.04 0.85 4.10
C ALA A 54 -11.54 2.04 4.94
N SER A 55 -10.35 1.92 5.53
CA SER A 55 -9.78 2.97 6.40
C SER A 55 -8.81 3.89 5.67
N MET A 56 -8.03 3.38 4.72
CA MET A 56 -6.86 4.09 4.22
C MET A 56 -6.93 4.40 2.71
N PHE A 57 -7.74 3.66 1.94
CA PHE A 57 -7.76 3.80 0.47
C PHE A 57 -8.08 5.22 0.01
N ALA A 58 -9.20 5.79 0.49
CA ALA A 58 -9.65 7.12 0.08
C ALA A 58 -8.65 8.22 0.48
N VAL A 59 -7.98 8.06 1.62
CA VAL A 59 -6.95 8.98 2.12
C VAL A 59 -5.76 9.02 1.16
N PHE A 60 -5.20 7.85 0.85
CA PHE A 60 -4.01 7.75 0.00
C PHE A 60 -4.32 8.10 -1.46
N LEU A 61 -5.48 7.71 -1.98
CA LEU A 61 -5.93 8.12 -3.30
C LEU A 61 -6.07 9.64 -3.39
N GLY A 62 -6.70 10.28 -2.40
CA GLY A 62 -6.85 11.74 -2.35
C GLY A 62 -5.50 12.47 -2.34
N VAL A 63 -4.55 12.01 -1.53
CA VAL A 63 -3.18 12.56 -1.48
C VAL A 63 -2.49 12.39 -2.84
N GLY A 64 -2.55 11.21 -3.44
CA GLY A 64 -1.90 10.97 -4.73
C GLY A 64 -2.48 11.79 -5.88
N LEU A 65 -3.80 11.97 -5.93
CA LEU A 65 -4.45 12.83 -6.91
C LEU A 65 -4.05 14.31 -6.72
N ALA A 66 -3.94 14.78 -5.48
CA ALA A 66 -3.48 16.14 -5.18
C ALA A 66 -2.01 16.37 -5.58
N LEU A 67 -1.21 15.31 -5.65
CA LEU A 67 0.18 15.32 -6.12
C LEU A 67 0.31 15.19 -7.64
N GLY A 68 -0.81 15.07 -8.37
CA GLY A 68 -0.80 14.86 -9.82
C GLY A 68 -0.37 13.47 -10.26
N LEU A 69 -0.49 12.45 -9.40
CA LEU A 69 -0.20 11.07 -9.76
C LEU A 69 -1.27 10.49 -10.71
N PRO A 70 -0.91 9.51 -11.55
CA PRO A 70 -1.86 8.92 -12.50
C PRO A 70 -2.99 8.19 -11.78
N GLY A 71 -4.21 8.74 -11.89
CA GLY A 71 -5.35 8.34 -11.08
C GLY A 71 -5.80 6.90 -11.30
N VAL A 72 -5.82 6.42 -12.55
CA VAL A 72 -6.22 5.04 -12.88
C VAL A 72 -5.19 4.03 -12.33
N PRO A 73 -3.89 4.11 -12.67
CA PRO A 73 -2.83 3.31 -12.05
C PRO A 73 -2.87 3.32 -10.53
N LEU A 74 -3.02 4.51 -9.92
CA LEU A 74 -3.02 4.65 -8.47
C LEU A 74 -4.21 3.93 -7.84
N THR A 75 -5.41 4.09 -8.41
CA THR A 75 -6.63 3.41 -7.96
C THR A 75 -6.47 1.89 -8.02
N VAL A 76 -5.99 1.37 -9.15
CA VAL A 76 -5.79 -0.08 -9.35
C VAL A 76 -4.77 -0.62 -8.36
N PHE A 77 -3.63 0.05 -8.21
CA PHE A 77 -2.56 -0.48 -7.38
C PHE A 77 -2.86 -0.36 -5.88
N LEU A 78 -3.44 0.75 -5.41
CA LEU A 78 -3.96 0.86 -4.04
C LEU A 78 -5.02 -0.21 -3.76
N GLY A 79 -5.85 -0.57 -4.75
CA GLY A 79 -6.83 -1.65 -4.60
C GLY A 79 -6.20 -3.04 -4.51
N ALA A 80 -5.07 -3.27 -5.17
CA ALA A 80 -4.36 -4.56 -5.18
C ALA A 80 -3.51 -4.78 -3.92
N ILE A 81 -2.90 -3.72 -3.37
CA ILE A 81 -1.95 -3.80 -2.25
C ILE A 81 -2.47 -4.62 -1.05
N PRO A 82 -3.71 -4.46 -0.56
CA PRO A 82 -4.20 -5.22 0.60
C PRO A 82 -4.16 -6.73 0.38
N THR A 83 -4.42 -7.19 -0.85
CA THR A 83 -4.28 -8.60 -1.22
C THR A 83 -2.81 -9.01 -1.29
N LEU A 84 -1.96 -8.19 -1.92
CA LEU A 84 -0.53 -8.48 -2.08
C LEU A 84 0.19 -8.59 -0.72
N MET A 85 -0.19 -7.74 0.23
CA MET A 85 0.41 -7.58 1.56
C MET A 85 -0.24 -8.44 2.64
N GLY A 86 -1.30 -9.19 2.35
CA GLY A 86 -1.96 -10.08 3.32
C GLY A 86 -1.06 -11.18 3.90
N ARG A 87 0.13 -11.40 3.33
CA ARG A 87 1.15 -12.36 3.79
C ARG A 87 2.26 -11.77 4.67
N LEU A 88 2.28 -10.45 4.89
CA LEU A 88 3.35 -9.78 5.66
C LEU A 88 3.41 -10.29 7.10
N THR A 89 2.25 -10.47 7.71
CA THR A 89 2.10 -10.93 9.09
C THR A 89 1.26 -12.19 9.14
N HIS A 90 1.45 -12.98 10.19
CA HIS A 90 0.67 -14.18 10.49
C HIS A 90 -0.83 -13.90 10.75
N TYR A 91 -1.24 -12.63 10.82
CA TYR A 91 -2.63 -12.20 10.98
C TYR A 91 -3.14 -11.35 9.80
N GLY A 92 -2.34 -11.11 8.77
CA GLY A 92 -2.64 -10.12 7.72
C GLY A 92 -3.84 -10.49 6.84
N ASN A 93 -4.25 -11.74 6.81
CA ASN A 93 -5.45 -12.19 6.10
C ASN A 93 -6.14 -13.34 6.84
N GLY A 94 -7.34 -13.73 6.39
CA GLY A 94 -8.12 -14.80 7.02
C GLY A 94 -7.40 -16.15 7.10
N PRO A 95 -6.73 -16.63 6.04
CA PRO A 95 -5.99 -17.89 6.10
C PRO A 95 -4.71 -17.87 6.96
N ALA A 96 -4.07 -16.72 7.17
CA ALA A 96 -2.75 -16.65 7.80
C ALA A 96 -2.73 -17.19 9.24
N PRO A 97 -3.69 -16.85 10.13
CA PRO A 97 -3.74 -17.42 11.48
C PRO A 97 -3.94 -18.94 11.48
N LEU A 98 -4.71 -19.47 10.52
CA LEU A 98 -4.95 -20.90 10.39
C LEU A 98 -3.66 -21.65 10.03
N TYR A 99 -2.90 -21.13 9.06
CA TYR A 99 -1.60 -21.71 8.70
C TYR A 99 -0.56 -21.53 9.80
N PHE A 100 -0.49 -20.37 10.43
CA PHE A 100 0.46 -20.12 11.51
C PHE A 100 0.17 -21.02 12.73
N GLY A 101 -1.11 -21.22 13.05
CA GLY A 101 -1.56 -22.10 14.14
C GLY A 101 -1.21 -23.58 13.97
N SER A 102 -0.77 -24.01 12.78
CA SER A 102 -0.30 -25.38 12.54
C SER A 102 1.05 -25.70 13.21
N GLY A 103 1.80 -24.68 13.63
CA GLY A 103 3.07 -24.85 14.34
C GLY A 103 4.28 -25.20 13.45
N TYR A 104 4.12 -25.28 12.12
CA TYR A 104 5.22 -25.61 11.21
C TYR A 104 6.19 -24.46 10.92
N VAL A 105 5.81 -23.21 11.18
CA VAL A 105 6.59 -22.03 10.79
C VAL A 105 6.76 -21.11 12.00
N GLU A 106 8.02 -20.81 12.34
CA GLU A 106 8.31 -19.83 13.39
C GLU A 106 7.92 -18.40 13.00
N LEU A 107 7.53 -17.60 13.99
CA LEU A 107 7.10 -16.21 13.80
C LEU A 107 8.13 -15.37 13.03
N GLY A 108 9.41 -15.45 13.40
CA GLY A 108 10.47 -14.70 12.74
C GLY A 108 10.67 -15.11 11.27
N ALA A 109 10.54 -16.41 10.97
CA ALA A 109 10.62 -16.92 9.61
C ALA A 109 9.44 -16.46 8.75
N TRP A 110 8.23 -16.45 9.33
CA TRP A 110 7.03 -15.93 8.68
C TRP A 110 7.21 -14.48 8.25
N TRP A 111 7.64 -13.61 9.17
CA TRP A 111 7.73 -12.17 8.90
C TRP A 111 8.86 -11.83 7.93
N ARG A 112 10.02 -12.48 8.04
CA ARG A 112 11.12 -12.29 7.08
C ARG A 112 10.71 -12.71 5.67
N THR A 113 10.05 -13.86 5.55
CA THR A 113 9.56 -14.37 4.26
C THR A 113 8.44 -13.49 3.72
N GLY A 114 7.52 -13.06 4.58
CA GLY A 114 6.43 -12.14 4.26
C GLY A 114 6.97 -10.82 3.71
N LEU A 115 7.94 -10.20 4.38
CA LEU A 115 8.59 -8.96 3.93
C LEU A 115 9.30 -9.16 2.57
N ALA A 116 10.06 -10.25 2.41
CA ALA A 116 10.75 -10.55 1.15
C ALA A 116 9.76 -10.70 -0.02
N LEU A 117 8.69 -11.48 0.18
CA LEU A 117 7.65 -11.65 -0.83
C LEU A 117 6.88 -10.35 -1.08
N GLY A 118 6.58 -9.57 -0.05
CA GLY A 118 5.95 -8.25 -0.18
C GLY A 118 6.80 -7.31 -1.04
N ALA A 119 8.10 -7.25 -0.79
CA ALA A 119 9.05 -6.47 -1.57
C ALA A 119 9.11 -6.93 -3.04
N VAL A 120 9.10 -8.23 -3.30
CA VAL A 120 9.03 -8.77 -4.68
C VAL A 120 7.76 -8.34 -5.39
N HIS A 121 6.60 -8.39 -4.73
CA HIS A 121 5.35 -7.96 -5.35
C HIS A 121 5.33 -6.45 -5.63
N MET A 122 5.82 -5.64 -4.69
CA MET A 122 5.99 -4.21 -4.90
C MET A 122 6.91 -3.94 -6.09
N ALA A 123 8.05 -4.63 -6.19
CA ALA A 123 8.98 -4.46 -7.30
C ALA A 123 8.34 -4.82 -8.65
N ILE A 124 7.62 -5.94 -8.72
CA ILE A 124 6.91 -6.35 -9.94
C ILE A 124 5.90 -5.26 -10.35
N TRP A 125 5.07 -4.79 -9.43
CA TRP A 125 4.06 -3.77 -9.75
C TRP A 125 4.67 -2.40 -10.07
N LEU A 126 5.74 -2.01 -9.39
CA LEU A 126 6.41 -0.73 -9.62
C LEU A 126 7.31 -0.72 -10.86
N VAL A 127 7.67 -1.88 -11.40
CA VAL A 127 8.45 -1.99 -12.65
C VAL A 127 7.53 -2.32 -13.82
N ALA A 128 6.80 -3.43 -13.76
CA ALA A 128 5.92 -3.86 -14.86
C ALA A 128 4.66 -2.98 -14.97
N GLY A 129 4.15 -2.44 -13.87
CA GLY A 129 2.97 -1.58 -13.84
C GLY A 129 3.15 -0.32 -14.69
N PRO A 130 4.13 0.56 -14.40
CA PRO A 130 4.35 1.78 -15.19
C PRO A 130 4.57 1.51 -16.67
N ILE A 131 5.27 0.42 -17.02
CA ILE A 131 5.46 0.00 -18.41
C ILE A 131 4.11 -0.34 -19.04
N TRP A 132 3.32 -1.21 -18.40
CA TRP A 132 2.01 -1.63 -18.91
C TRP A 132 1.03 -0.45 -19.01
N TRP A 133 0.96 0.40 -17.99
CA TRP A 133 0.09 1.57 -17.97
C TRP A 133 0.46 2.61 -19.02
N SER A 134 1.76 2.74 -19.33
CA SER A 134 2.22 3.57 -20.45
C SER A 134 1.79 2.98 -21.79
N VAL A 135 1.87 1.65 -21.97
CA VAL A 135 1.43 0.97 -23.21
C VAL A 135 -0.06 1.16 -23.48
N ILE A 136 -0.90 1.10 -22.45
CA ILE A 136 -2.35 1.29 -22.58
C ILE A 136 -2.79 2.76 -22.47
N GLY A 137 -1.85 3.70 -22.32
CA GLY A 137 -2.12 5.14 -22.34
C GLY A 137 -2.82 5.70 -21.09
N VAL A 138 -2.61 5.11 -19.92
CA VAL A 138 -3.23 5.54 -18.64
C VAL A 138 -2.23 6.00 -17.58
N TRP A 139 -0.94 6.08 -17.93
CA TRP A 139 0.11 6.64 -17.09
C TRP A 139 0.12 8.18 -17.14
#